data_AF-A0A8T7GZL4-F1
#
_entry.id   AF-A0A8T7GZL4-F1
#
_cell.length_a   1.000
_cell.length_b   1.000
_cell.length_c   1.000
_cell.angle_alpha   90.00
_cell.angle_beta   90.00
_cell.angle_gamma   90.00
#
_symmetry.space_group_name_H-M   'P 1'
#
loop_
_entity.id
_entity.type
_entity.pdbx_description
1 polymer ?
#
loop_
_entity_poly.entity_id
_entity_poly.type
_entity_poly.pdbx_seq_one_letter_code
_entity_poly.pdbx_strand_id
1 'polypeptide(L)'
;MSGSQSQEVAGAQARKPKHIDVIVDILAFFAAQKRYSYVDMIGNALDKLLAIDALKDAVRDFKSSCIDQTIPDEEVVCPKIGPEEIDNATRWVTDKIRNAETHEFLLFTRELAVKALARAPRFKKENLEESPSSSSQESKSS
;
A
#
# COMPACT_ATOMS: atom_id res chain seq x y z
N MET A 1 -8.79 46.89 -23.01
CA MET A 1 -8.08 45.92 -23.88
C MET A 1 -6.62 46.00 -23.46
N SER A 2 -5.94 45.00 -22.93
CA SER A 2 -6.06 43.56 -23.09
C SER A 2 -5.64 42.88 -21.78
N GLY A 3 -6.37 41.84 -21.40
CA GLY A 3 -5.92 40.90 -20.38
C GLY A 3 -4.85 39.98 -20.96
N SER A 4 -3.80 39.75 -20.19
CA SER A 4 -2.88 38.64 -20.43
C SER A 4 -3.30 37.49 -19.54
N GLN A 5 -3.87 36.47 -20.18
CA GLN A 5 -4.12 35.15 -19.59
C GLN A 5 -2.78 34.47 -19.38
N SER A 6 -2.44 34.15 -18.13
CA SER A 6 -1.41 33.16 -17.82
C SER A 6 -2.06 31.79 -17.92
N GLN A 7 -1.62 31.01 -18.90
CA GLN A 7 -2.01 29.62 -19.10
C GLN A 7 -1.51 28.76 -17.94
N GLU A 8 -2.44 28.05 -17.28
CA GLU A 8 -2.13 26.94 -16.39
C GLU A 8 -1.51 25.80 -17.20
N VAL A 9 -0.28 25.43 -16.85
CA VAL A 9 0.36 24.21 -17.33
C VAL A 9 -0.25 23.05 -16.54
N ALA A 10 -1.00 22.19 -17.23
CA ALA A 10 -1.58 20.97 -16.71
C ALA A 10 -0.46 20.00 -16.25
N GLY A 11 -0.07 20.11 -14.98
CA GLY A 11 0.77 19.12 -14.31
C GLY A 11 0.00 17.83 -14.10
N ALA A 12 0.63 16.70 -14.40
CA ALA A 12 0.10 15.36 -14.18
C ALA A 12 -0.45 15.24 -12.74
N GLN A 13 -1.78 15.24 -12.60
CA GLN A 13 -2.43 14.99 -11.32
C GLN A 13 -2.12 13.55 -10.93
N ALA A 14 -1.22 13.36 -9.96
CA ALA A 14 -1.04 12.10 -9.28
C ALA A 14 -2.43 11.66 -8.77
N ARG A 15 -3.00 10.61 -9.39
CA ARG A 15 -4.31 10.10 -9.00
C ARG A 15 -4.22 9.66 -7.55
N LYS A 16 -4.99 10.29 -6.65
CA LYS A 16 -5.06 9.89 -5.24
C LYS A 16 -5.35 8.39 -5.18
N PRO A 17 -4.59 7.60 -4.38
CA PRO A 17 -4.82 6.18 -4.27
C PRO A 17 -6.24 5.93 -3.74
N LYS A 18 -6.92 4.92 -4.31
CA LYS A 18 -8.24 4.53 -3.80
C LYS A 18 -8.06 3.97 -2.39
N HIS A 19 -9.07 4.10 -1.52
CA HIS A 19 -9.03 3.58 -0.14
C HIS A 19 -8.62 2.10 -0.06
N ILE A 20 -9.07 1.28 -1.02
CA ILE A 20 -8.68 -0.13 -1.12
C ILE A 20 -7.18 -0.27 -1.38
N ASP A 21 -6.62 0.54 -2.28
CA ASP A 21 -5.21 0.42 -2.66
C ASP A 21 -4.29 0.74 -1.48
N VAL A 22 -4.67 1.72 -0.64
CA VAL A 22 -3.94 2.05 0.59
C VAL A 22 -3.84 0.85 1.54
N ILE A 23 -4.97 0.19 1.82
CA ILE A 23 -4.96 -0.99 2.71
C ILE A 23 -4.22 -2.16 2.08
N VAL A 24 -4.41 -2.38 0.78
CA VAL A 24 -3.68 -3.43 0.06
C VAL A 24 -2.17 -3.19 0.10
N ASP A 25 -1.71 -1.94 -0.04
CA ASP A 25 -0.29 -1.59 0.02
C ASP A 25 0.30 -1.80 1.42
N ILE A 26 -0.45 -1.46 2.48
CA ILE A 26 -0.04 -1.74 3.87
C ILE A 26 0.11 -3.25 4.11
N LEU A 27 -0.86 -4.05 3.66
CA LEU A 27 -0.81 -5.51 3.82
C LEU A 27 0.29 -6.14 2.95
N ALA A 28 0.49 -5.62 1.74
CA ALA A 28 1.53 -6.07 0.83
C ALA A 28 2.93 -5.77 1.38
N PHE A 29 3.12 -4.65 2.08
CA PHE A 29 4.36 -4.32 2.79
C PHE A 29 4.73 -5.39 3.83
N PHE A 30 3.77 -5.85 4.64
CA PHE A 30 4.04 -6.94 5.59
C PHE A 30 4.29 -8.27 4.90
N ALA A 31 3.52 -8.58 3.85
CA ALA A 31 3.76 -9.79 3.05
C ALA A 31 5.15 -9.79 2.40
N ALA A 32 5.67 -8.63 1.99
CA ALA A 32 7.02 -8.50 1.44
C ALA A 32 8.10 -8.85 2.49
N GLN A 33 7.85 -8.52 3.77
CA GLN A 33 8.66 -8.94 4.92
C GLN A 33 8.42 -10.40 5.36
N LYS A 34 7.63 -11.17 4.61
CA LYS A 34 7.19 -12.53 4.97
C LYS A 34 6.37 -12.58 6.27
N ARG A 35 5.81 -11.44 6.72
CA ARG A 35 4.88 -11.33 7.86
C ARG A 35 3.44 -11.49 7.35
N TYR A 36 3.04 -12.72 7.07
CA TYR A 36 1.72 -13.02 6.48
C TYR A 36 0.55 -13.00 7.47
N SER A 37 0.82 -12.90 8.78
CA SER A 37 -0.22 -13.00 9.82
C SER A 37 -1.41 -12.09 9.59
N TYR A 38 -1.21 -10.81 9.27
CA TYR A 38 -2.32 -9.87 9.01
C TYR A 38 -3.10 -10.23 7.75
N VAL A 39 -2.40 -10.65 6.70
CA VAL A 39 -3.00 -11.06 5.43
C VAL A 39 -3.87 -12.29 5.64
N ASP A 40 -3.36 -13.29 6.36
CA ASP A 40 -4.06 -14.54 6.63
C ASP A 40 -5.24 -14.34 7.59
N MET A 41 -5.08 -13.53 8.63
CA MET A 41 -6.17 -13.20 9.56
C MET A 41 -7.31 -12.47 8.85
N ILE A 42 -7.01 -11.51 7.97
CA ILE A 42 -8.03 -10.79 7.20
C ILE A 42 -8.68 -11.72 6.17
N GLY A 43 -7.88 -12.44 5.39
CA GLY A 43 -8.37 -13.32 4.32
C GLY A 43 -9.20 -14.50 4.82
N ASN A 44 -8.93 -14.99 6.04
CA ASN A 44 -9.61 -16.12 6.64
C ASN A 44 -10.57 -15.73 7.78
N ALA A 45 -10.82 -14.43 8.00
CA ALA A 45 -11.74 -13.99 9.05
C ALA A 45 -13.14 -14.58 8.83
N LEU A 46 -13.68 -15.25 9.85
CA LEU A 46 -15.03 -15.82 9.83
C LEU A 46 -16.09 -14.85 10.37
N ASP A 47 -15.65 -13.78 11.03
CA ASP A 47 -16.50 -12.72 11.55
C ASP A 47 -15.90 -11.34 11.26
N LYS A 48 -16.78 -10.33 11.25
CA LYS A 48 -16.43 -8.95 10.91
C LYS A 48 -15.48 -8.31 11.93
N LEU A 49 -15.58 -8.68 13.20
CA LEU A 49 -14.79 -8.05 14.26
C LEU A 49 -13.32 -8.47 14.15
N LEU A 50 -13.07 -9.78 13.94
CA LEU A 50 -11.73 -10.30 13.71
C LEU A 50 -11.04 -9.63 12.53
N ALA A 51 -11.74 -9.44 11.40
CA ALA A 51 -11.19 -8.74 10.25
C ALA A 51 -10.83 -7.27 10.55
N ILE A 52 -11.70 -6.58 11.29
CA ILE A 52 -11.49 -5.17 11.67
C ILE A 52 -10.32 -5.03 12.64
N ASP A 53 -10.19 -5.92 13.62
CA ASP A 53 -9.12 -5.85 14.60
C ASP A 53 -7.77 -6.23 13.97
N ALA A 54 -7.73 -7.25 13.11
CA ALA A 54 -6.54 -7.57 12.32
C ALA A 54 -6.10 -6.40 11.42
N LEU A 55 -7.06 -5.68 10.81
CA LEU A 55 -6.76 -4.47 10.03
C LEU A 55 -6.16 -3.35 10.89
N LYS A 56 -6.74 -3.08 12.07
CA LYS A 56 -6.23 -2.06 12.99
C LYS A 56 -4.82 -2.39 13.48
N ASP A 57 -4.57 -3.65 13.82
CA ASP A 57 -3.24 -4.09 14.25
C ASP A 57 -2.22 -3.94 13.12
N ALA A 58 -2.58 -4.28 11.89
CA ALA A 58 -1.72 -4.06 10.72
C ALA A 58 -1.41 -2.56 10.53
N VAL A 59 -2.42 -1.69 10.61
CA VAL A 59 -2.24 -0.23 10.49
C VAL A 59 -1.36 0.34 11.60
N ARG A 60 -1.56 -0.11 12.85
CA ARG A 60 -0.72 0.30 13.99
C ARG A 60 0.74 -0.08 13.75
N ASP A 61 1.00 -1.34 13.42
CA ASP A 61 2.35 -1.83 13.21
C ASP A 61 3.00 -1.17 11.99
N PHE A 62 2.21 -0.84 10.98
CA PHE A 62 2.66 -0.11 9.80
C PHE A 62 3.13 1.28 10.17
N LYS A 63 2.34 2.00 10.98
CA LYS A 63 2.71 3.32 11.48
C LYS A 63 4.04 3.28 12.24
N SER A 64 4.22 2.32 13.15
CA SER A 64 5.48 2.16 13.88
C SER A 64 6.66 1.90 12.95
N SER A 65 6.47 1.04 11.94
CA SER A 65 7.55 0.62 11.02
C SER A 65 7.92 1.72 10.02
N CYS A 66 6.93 2.39 9.42
CA CYS A 66 7.12 3.25 8.25
C CYS A 66 6.98 4.75 8.50
N ILE A 67 6.16 5.14 9.48
CA ILE A 67 5.90 6.57 9.76
C ILE A 67 6.78 7.04 10.90
N ASP A 68 6.81 6.28 11.99
CA ASP A 68 7.61 6.60 13.16
C ASP A 68 9.06 6.07 13.04
N GLN A 69 9.36 5.29 11.98
CA GLN A 69 10.66 4.73 11.62
C GLN A 69 11.40 4.05 12.78
N THR A 70 10.68 3.32 13.63
CA THR A 70 11.30 2.67 14.79
C THR A 70 12.05 1.38 14.42
N ILE A 71 11.80 0.81 13.24
CA ILE A 71 12.38 -0.48 12.82
C ILE A 71 12.78 -0.37 11.34
N PRO A 72 14.06 -0.16 11.02
CA PRO A 72 14.52 -0.24 9.65
C PRO A 72 14.61 -1.71 9.22
N ASP A 73 13.76 -2.11 8.28
CA ASP A 73 13.97 -3.32 7.49
C ASP A 73 14.70 -2.92 6.21
N GLU A 74 15.93 -3.41 6.05
CA GLU A 74 16.79 -3.03 4.94
C GLU A 74 16.41 -3.71 3.62
N GLU A 75 15.48 -4.66 3.58
CA GLU A 75 15.10 -5.37 2.34
C GLU A 75 13.76 -4.91 1.77
N VAL A 76 12.95 -4.19 2.56
CA VAL A 76 11.58 -3.80 2.20
C VAL A 76 11.40 -2.27 2.27
N VAL A 77 10.73 -1.71 1.28
CA VAL A 77 10.45 -0.28 1.16
C VAL A 77 9.05 0.03 1.65
N CYS A 78 8.97 1.06 2.50
CA CYS A 78 7.70 1.60 2.95
C CYS A 78 6.89 2.22 1.80
N PRO A 79 5.60 1.85 1.65
CA PRO A 79 4.66 2.57 0.80
C PRO A 79 4.65 4.07 1.12
N LYS A 80 4.64 4.92 0.08
CA LYS A 80 4.53 6.38 0.21
C LYS A 80 3.08 6.78 0.44
N ILE A 81 2.59 6.60 1.66
CA ILE A 81 1.20 6.87 2.06
C ILE A 81 1.20 7.80 3.27
N GLY A 82 0.42 8.88 3.22
CA GLY A 82 0.30 9.84 4.31
C GLY A 82 -0.67 9.41 5.42
N PRO A 83 -0.54 9.96 6.65
CA PRO A 83 -1.43 9.63 7.77
C PRO A 83 -2.92 9.83 7.48
N GLU A 84 -3.28 10.91 6.78
CA GLU A 84 -4.67 11.19 6.41
C GLU A 84 -5.24 10.14 5.44
N GLU A 85 -4.43 9.66 4.50
CA GLU A 85 -4.83 8.61 3.56
C GLU A 85 -5.08 7.29 4.29
N ILE A 86 -4.23 6.96 5.27
CA ILE A 86 -4.38 5.78 6.13
C ILE A 86 -5.68 5.87 6.94
N ASP A 87 -5.94 7.01 7.58
CA ASP A 87 -7.14 7.20 8.41
C ASP A 87 -8.42 7.08 7.57
N ASN A 88 -8.45 7.75 6.42
CA ASN A 88 -9.59 7.70 5.51
C ASN A 88 -9.82 6.30 4.93
N ALA A 89 -8.75 5.61 4.52
CA ALA A 89 -8.83 4.25 4.01
C ALA A 89 -9.28 3.25 5.07
N THR A 90 -8.74 3.36 6.28
CA THR A 90 -9.10 2.50 7.41
C THR A 90 -10.58 2.67 7.74
N ARG A 91 -11.05 3.92 7.90
CA ARG A 91 -12.46 4.21 8.15
C ARG A 91 -13.35 3.61 7.07
N TRP A 92 -13.06 3.90 5.80
CA TRP A 92 -13.84 3.39 4.67
C TRP A 92 -13.91 1.86 4.62
N VAL A 93 -12.77 1.17 4.81
CA VAL A 93 -12.73 -0.30 4.80
C VAL A 93 -13.49 -0.88 6.00
N THR A 94 -13.34 -0.30 7.20
CA THR A 94 -14.07 -0.75 8.38
C THR A 94 -15.58 -0.56 8.24
N ASP A 95 -16.03 0.57 7.70
CA ASP A 95 -17.45 0.84 7.45
C ASP A 95 -18.00 -0.13 6.39
N LYS A 96 -17.22 -0.42 5.34
CA LYS A 96 -17.59 -1.41 4.34
C LYS A 96 -17.74 -2.80 4.94
N ILE A 97 -16.81 -3.25 5.80
CA ILE A 97 -16.90 -4.55 6.48
C ILE A 97 -18.11 -4.60 7.42
N ARG A 98 -18.34 -3.55 8.21
CA ARG A 98 -19.47 -3.49 9.16
C ARG A 98 -20.82 -3.62 8.45
N ASN A 99 -20.98 -2.86 7.37
CA ASN A 99 -22.27 -2.72 6.68
C ASN A 99 -22.54 -3.78 5.61
N ALA A 100 -21.52 -4.55 5.20
CA ALA A 100 -21.69 -5.63 4.21
C ALA A 100 -22.48 -6.82 4.76
N GLU A 101 -23.19 -7.54 3.90
CA GLU A 101 -23.75 -8.84 4.26
C GLU A 101 -22.63 -9.88 4.49
N THR A 102 -22.90 -10.96 5.23
CA THR A 102 -21.86 -11.93 5.61
C THR A 102 -21.07 -12.46 4.41
N HIS A 103 -21.75 -12.84 3.32
CA HIS A 103 -21.07 -13.37 2.14
C HIS A 103 -20.22 -12.30 1.42
N GLU A 104 -20.70 -11.06 1.37
CA GLU A 104 -20.00 -9.93 0.75
C GLU A 104 -18.75 -9.56 1.56
N PHE A 105 -18.86 -9.54 2.89
CA PHE A 105 -17.72 -9.31 3.78
C PHE A 105 -16.63 -10.36 3.55
N LEU A 106 -16.99 -11.65 3.52
CA LEU A 106 -16.04 -12.74 3.31
C LEU A 106 -15.33 -12.64 1.96
N LEU A 107 -16.07 -12.31 0.89
CA LEU A 107 -15.49 -12.12 -0.43
C LEU A 107 -14.56 -10.90 -0.46
N PHE A 108 -14.99 -9.81 0.16
CA PHE A 108 -14.22 -8.56 0.20
C PHE A 108 -12.90 -8.71 0.95
N THR A 109 -12.89 -9.35 2.12
CA THR A 109 -11.64 -9.54 2.88
C THR A 109 -10.68 -10.50 2.21
N ARG A 110 -11.18 -11.57 1.57
CA ARG A 110 -10.37 -12.45 0.71
C ARG A 110 -9.76 -11.71 -0.46
N GLU A 111 -10.55 -10.83 -1.10
CA GLU A 111 -10.06 -10.00 -2.20
C GLU A 111 -8.92 -9.08 -1.75
N LEU A 112 -9.03 -8.45 -0.57
CA LEU A 112 -7.95 -7.65 0.01
C LEU A 112 -6.67 -8.48 0.21
N ALA A 113 -6.80 -9.68 0.81
CA ALA A 113 -5.68 -10.55 1.07
C ALA A 113 -4.98 -11.01 -0.22
N VAL A 114 -5.73 -11.46 -1.22
CA VAL A 114 -5.19 -11.89 -2.53
C VAL A 114 -4.50 -10.73 -3.24
N LYS A 115 -5.12 -9.54 -3.24
CA LYS A 115 -4.50 -8.35 -3.84
C LYS A 115 -3.21 -7.96 -3.13
N ALA A 116 -3.15 -8.08 -1.81
CA ALA A 116 -1.95 -7.79 -1.03
C ALA A 116 -0.80 -8.76 -1.40
N LEU A 117 -1.08 -10.07 -1.44
CA LEU A 117 -0.09 -11.08 -1.83
C LEU A 117 0.43 -10.83 -3.25
N ALA A 118 -0.46 -10.55 -4.21
CA ALA A 118 -0.07 -10.25 -5.58
C ALA A 118 0.78 -8.96 -5.70
N ARG A 119 0.62 -8.02 -4.77
CA ARG A 119 1.31 -6.73 -4.77
C ARG A 119 2.59 -6.72 -3.94
N ALA A 120 2.78 -7.67 -3.03
CA ALA A 120 3.93 -7.78 -2.13
C ALA A 120 5.30 -7.63 -2.82
N PRO A 121 5.57 -8.19 -4.01
CA PRO A 121 6.86 -8.01 -4.69
C PRO A 121 7.25 -6.54 -4.91
N ARG A 122 6.28 -5.63 -5.11
CA ARG A 122 6.55 -4.21 -5.37
C ARG A 122 7.29 -3.48 -4.25
N PHE A 123 7.25 -4.03 -3.04
CA PHE A 123 7.86 -3.43 -1.87
C PHE A 123 9.23 -4.02 -1.53
N LYS A 124 9.73 -5.01 -2.29
CA LYS A 124 11.11 -5.50 -2.13
C LYS A 124 12.09 -4.54 -2.79
N LYS A 125 13.20 -4.22 -2.12
CA LYS A 125 14.24 -3.31 -2.67
C LYS A 125 14.85 -3.81 -3.97
N GLU A 126 15.08 -5.12 -4.09
CA GLU A 126 15.62 -5.76 -5.32
C GLU A 126 14.81 -5.39 -6.58
N ASN A 127 13.48 -5.26 -6.44
CA ASN A 127 12.59 -4.93 -7.56
C ASN A 127 12.58 -3.43 -7.93
N LEU A 128 13.24 -2.59 -7.14
CA LEU A 128 13.41 -1.15 -7.42
C LEU A 128 14.75 -0.86 -8.11
N GLU A 129 15.74 -1.76 -8.00
CA GLU A 129 17.08 -1.58 -8.56
C GLU A 129 17.22 -2.11 -10.00
N GLU A 130 16.31 -2.95 -10.49
CA GLU A 130 16.35 -3.51 -11.86
C GLU A 130 15.88 -2.55 -12.98
N SER A 131 15.77 -1.24 -12.72
CA SER A 131 15.54 -0.25 -13.77
C SER A 131 16.87 0.06 -14.50
N PRO A 132 16.98 -0.19 -15.83
CA PRO A 132 18.28 -0.28 -16.49
C PRO A 132 18.95 1.10 -16.63
N SER A 133 20.08 1.30 -15.97
CA SER A 133 21.06 2.31 -16.34
C SER A 133 21.86 1.81 -17.55
N SER A 134 21.30 2.02 -18.74
CA SER A 134 22.11 2.01 -19.97
C SER A 134 22.98 3.27 -19.99
N SER A 135 24.28 3.16 -19.71
CA SER A 135 25.29 4.08 -20.27
C SER A 135 26.72 3.68 -19.90
N SER A 136 27.50 3.49 -20.97
CA SER A 136 28.94 3.79 -21.07
C SER A 136 29.94 2.73 -20.60
N GLN A 137 30.11 1.69 -21.42
CA GLN A 137 31.46 1.26 -21.77
C GLN A 137 31.97 2.18 -22.88
N GLU A 138 32.89 3.09 -22.54
CA GLU A 138 33.81 3.66 -23.52
C GLU A 138 35.23 3.38 -23.03
N SER A 139 35.79 2.34 -23.63
CA SER A 139 37.14 1.83 -23.43
C SER A 139 38.15 2.89 -23.88
N LYS A 140 39.08 3.24 -23.00
CA LYS A 140 40.35 3.84 -23.40
C LYS A 140 41.05 2.90 -24.39
N SER A 141 41.25 3.35 -25.62
CA SER A 141 42.27 2.81 -26.51
C SER A 141 43.57 3.58 -26.29
N SER A 142 44.61 2.81 -25.99
CA SER A 142 46.03 3.18 -26.00
C SER A 142 46.54 3.56 -27.39
#